data_AF-A0A318YE75-F1
#
_entry.id   AF-A0A318YE75-F1
#
_cell.length_a   1.000
_cell.length_b   1.000
_cell.length_c   1.000
_cell.angle_alpha   90.00
_cell.angle_beta   90.00
_cell.angle_gamma   90.00
#
_symmetry.space_group_name_H-M   'P 1'
#
loop_
_entity.id
_entity.type
_entity.pdbx_description
1 polymer ?
#
loop_
_entity_poly.entity_id
_entity_poly.type
_entity_poly.pdbx_seq_one_letter_code
_entity_poly.pdbx_strand_id
1 'polypeptide(L)'
;MSNALGVAWRIPCPGLRAPSWLAPSTSTSPLRSSAPLRLSASITTLPWQPDNIARRLLSSWSNQSPVLSRPTTAPSSSLILIRSLHNTHSLRAKHPTTPDQPQEQGTHPRSTPFTTTELKTIFGPRTKLPPALANRVLAVLHGRRLLGTLDLNLPADIVRSVHPRSLELALKYLRANYPVDEDAAILARVEREMDEEEARNVQRYMPQGGEYGADVNGGAGASHNPSGKSVLEEVRTQNEAYLLAEQERKRQEWLSRGMQHDERVRRSFEKNSLALRNVDEKTALEIAPKDRQLADPKQRPVLAWVQKNYMAAEDLDFDLNKLTLRQRLLPSFAFLLLTLGLCYAYTMYYEPPAISDRLWPNIPRSAATVGTIIGINMAIFALWWFPPCWRLFNRYLISIPANPNPPLRLLGNIFSHQYPKHLISNMVFLWFIGTKLHDEIGRGEFLSLYIASGVVGSFVTLTAHCLMAQWTVSALGASGALSGVIAAYCTLNANENLQFFFLPEEWKKMLSVPGWSIITTMVALEAITLVRRLRGPHKLDHWAHMGGYLTGISWALCRPKTERKHPDGSGSWYRWLSSKN
;
A
#
# COMPACT_ATOMS: atom_id res chain seq x y z
N MET A 1 21.66 29.48 -9.65
CA MET A 1 22.38 28.52 -8.80
C MET A 1 22.09 27.13 -9.36
N SER A 2 22.63 26.72 -10.51
CA SER A 2 23.94 26.07 -10.74
C SER A 2 24.27 24.89 -9.81
N ASN A 3 24.16 23.69 -10.39
CA ASN A 3 25.07 22.54 -10.32
C ASN A 3 25.45 21.89 -8.97
N ALA A 4 25.06 20.62 -8.81
CA ALA A 4 25.87 19.46 -8.37
C ALA A 4 24.88 18.28 -8.17
N LEU A 5 24.88 17.22 -8.97
CA LEU A 5 25.79 16.08 -8.83
C LEU A 5 25.75 15.26 -10.14
N GLY A 6 26.84 15.33 -10.91
CA GLY A 6 27.19 14.33 -11.90
C GLY A 6 28.20 13.38 -11.28
N VAL A 7 27.90 12.08 -11.28
CA VAL A 7 28.89 11.03 -11.03
C VAL A 7 29.02 10.22 -12.30
N ALA A 8 30.23 10.28 -12.86
CA ALA A 8 30.62 9.69 -14.13
C ALA A 8 30.65 8.16 -14.06
N TRP A 9 30.01 7.50 -15.03
CA TRP A 9 30.30 6.13 -15.39
C TRP A 9 31.46 6.13 -16.40
N ARG A 10 32.64 5.65 -15.99
CA ARG A 10 33.70 5.27 -16.93
C ARG A 10 33.53 3.79 -17.25
N ILE A 11 33.07 3.49 -18.47
CA ILE A 11 33.08 2.15 -19.05
C ILE A 11 34.35 2.03 -19.89
N PRO A 12 35.25 1.06 -19.65
CA PRO A 12 36.29 0.74 -20.61
C PRO A 12 35.70 -0.07 -21.77
N CYS A 13 35.87 0.44 -23.00
CA CYS A 13 35.56 -0.28 -24.23
C CYS A 13 36.49 -1.49 -24.41
N PRO A 14 35.98 -2.71 -24.68
CA PRO A 14 36.76 -3.72 -25.38
C PRO A 14 36.51 -3.58 -26.88
N GLY A 15 37.61 -3.39 -27.63
CA GLY A 15 37.60 -3.34 -29.08
C GLY A 15 37.08 -4.63 -29.71
N LEU A 16 36.36 -4.45 -30.82
CA LEU A 16 35.91 -5.50 -31.74
C LEU A 16 37.12 -6.30 -32.25
N ARG A 17 37.15 -7.61 -31.99
CA ARG A 17 37.89 -8.59 -32.80
C ARG A 17 36.88 -9.54 -33.44
N ALA A 18 37.04 -9.73 -34.75
CA ALA A 18 36.23 -10.62 -35.58
C ALA A 18 36.43 -12.10 -35.22
N PRO A 19 35.43 -12.98 -35.40
CA PRO A 19 35.61 -14.42 -35.21
C PRO A 19 36.02 -15.09 -36.53
N SER A 20 37.23 -15.66 -36.56
CA SER A 20 37.60 -16.69 -37.53
C SER A 20 37.16 -18.05 -37.01
N TRP A 21 36.22 -18.67 -37.71
CA TRP A 21 35.82 -20.07 -37.55
C TRP A 21 36.77 -20.95 -38.36
N LEU A 22 37.35 -21.98 -37.74
CA LEU A 22 37.66 -23.31 -38.28
C LEU A 22 38.32 -24.16 -37.16
N ALA A 23 37.71 -25.30 -36.85
CA ALA A 23 38.24 -26.36 -35.98
C ALA A 23 39.01 -27.40 -36.86
N PRO A 24 39.46 -28.57 -36.35
CA PRO A 24 40.12 -28.93 -35.08
C PRO A 24 41.45 -29.72 -35.32
N SER A 25 42.26 -29.97 -34.29
CA SER A 25 43.06 -31.22 -34.20
C SER A 25 43.80 -31.41 -32.85
N THR A 26 43.49 -32.53 -32.22
CA THR A 26 44.35 -33.52 -31.53
C THR A 26 45.59 -33.12 -30.72
N SER A 27 45.49 -33.46 -29.43
CA SER A 27 46.41 -34.32 -28.65
C SER A 27 47.68 -33.76 -27.99
N THR A 28 47.91 -34.37 -26.83
CA THR A 28 49.15 -34.58 -26.08
C THR A 28 49.57 -33.58 -25.00
N SER A 29 49.91 -34.21 -23.88
CA SER A 29 50.21 -33.74 -22.53
C SER A 29 51.71 -33.35 -22.39
N PRO A 30 52.23 -33.22 -21.15
CA PRO A 30 52.56 -31.98 -20.47
C PRO A 30 54.08 -31.73 -20.43
N LEU A 31 54.56 -30.57 -19.93
CA LEU A 31 55.77 -30.46 -19.08
C LEU A 31 56.14 -29.01 -18.68
N ARG A 32 56.44 -28.89 -17.38
CA ARG A 32 57.49 -28.10 -16.71
C ARG A 32 57.59 -26.56 -16.86
N SER A 33 57.37 -25.94 -15.69
CA SER A 33 58.25 -25.02 -14.96
C SER A 33 59.10 -24.01 -15.74
N SER A 34 58.86 -22.72 -15.48
CA SER A 34 59.89 -21.79 -14.98
C SER A 34 59.25 -20.45 -14.61
N ALA A 35 59.46 -20.04 -13.36
CA ALA A 35 59.52 -18.63 -12.97
C ALA A 35 61.01 -18.28 -12.79
N PRO A 36 61.43 -17.04 -12.46
CA PRO A 36 60.73 -15.75 -12.52
C PRO A 36 61.57 -14.67 -13.25
N LEU A 37 60.99 -13.50 -13.55
CA LEU A 37 61.78 -12.26 -13.68
C LEU A 37 61.05 -11.11 -12.99
N ARG A 38 61.69 -10.63 -11.92
CA ARG A 38 61.36 -9.44 -11.16
C ARG A 38 61.83 -8.21 -11.95
N LEU A 39 61.00 -7.17 -11.96
CA LEU A 39 61.46 -5.79 -12.07
C LEU A 39 60.76 -5.00 -10.97
N SER A 40 61.59 -4.59 -10.00
CA SER A 40 61.25 -3.73 -8.88
C SER A 40 61.27 -2.26 -9.32
N ALA A 41 60.26 -1.50 -8.93
CA ALA A 41 60.39 -0.07 -8.68
C ALA A 41 59.64 0.23 -7.37
N SER A 42 60.41 0.55 -6.34
CA SER A 42 59.96 0.88 -4.99
C SER A 42 59.57 2.35 -4.92
N ILE A 43 58.36 2.69 -4.46
CA ILE A 43 58.07 3.98 -3.82
C ILE A 43 57.09 3.75 -2.65
N THR A 44 57.67 3.89 -1.45
CA THR A 44 57.13 4.36 -0.16
C THR A 44 55.83 3.81 0.42
N THR A 45 56.01 3.17 1.57
CA THR A 45 55.06 2.61 2.53
C THR A 45 54.25 3.67 3.27
N LEU A 46 52.93 3.41 3.45
CA LEU A 46 52.15 3.82 4.64
C LEU A 46 50.96 2.83 4.79
N PRO A 47 50.75 2.20 5.96
CA PRO A 47 49.65 1.27 6.19
C PRO A 47 48.37 2.02 6.58
N TRP A 48 47.26 1.73 5.90
CA TRP A 48 45.93 2.23 6.25
C TRP A 48 45.14 1.10 6.93
N GLN A 49 45.02 1.18 8.26
CA GLN A 49 44.06 0.40 9.04
C GLN A 49 42.77 1.22 9.21
N PRO A 50 41.57 0.60 9.11
CA PRO A 50 40.30 1.28 9.27
C PRO A 50 39.87 1.19 10.74
N ASP A 51 39.74 2.34 11.41
CA ASP A 51 39.17 2.37 12.75
C ASP A 51 38.33 3.64 13.00
N ASN A 52 37.11 3.41 13.51
CA ASN A 52 36.33 4.30 14.38
C ASN A 52 35.59 5.53 13.77
N ILE A 53 34.45 5.29 13.12
CA ILE A 53 33.33 6.27 13.02
C ILE A 53 32.14 5.87 13.94
N ALA A 54 32.35 4.96 14.91
CA ALA A 54 31.32 4.53 15.86
C ALA A 54 31.47 5.09 17.29
N ARG A 55 32.36 6.08 17.51
CA ARG A 55 32.63 6.66 18.84
C ARG A 55 32.56 8.19 18.88
N ARG A 56 31.46 8.75 18.36
CA ARG A 56 31.14 10.20 18.53
C ARG A 56 29.69 10.52 18.89
N LEU A 57 28.89 9.53 19.32
CA LEU A 57 27.51 9.76 19.77
C LEU A 57 27.19 9.21 21.18
N LEU A 58 28.18 8.73 21.93
CA LEU A 58 27.97 8.15 23.27
C LEU A 58 29.03 8.59 24.29
N SER A 59 29.20 9.90 24.46
CA SER A 59 29.98 10.44 25.58
C SER A 59 29.52 11.84 25.98
N SER A 60 28.41 11.93 26.70
CA SER A 60 28.15 13.09 27.56
C SER A 60 27.22 12.79 28.73
N TRP A 61 27.21 11.56 29.24
CA TRP A 61 26.46 11.23 30.46
C TRP A 61 27.37 10.45 31.42
N SER A 62 28.10 11.17 32.28
CA SER A 62 28.34 10.75 33.67
C SER A 62 28.90 11.89 34.53
N ASN A 63 28.28 12.02 35.72
CA ASN A 63 28.72 12.62 36.97
C ASN A 63 28.85 14.16 37.08
N GLN A 64 27.92 14.79 37.80
CA GLN A 64 28.05 15.04 39.25
C GLN A 64 26.75 15.64 39.83
N SER A 65 26.33 15.15 40.99
CA SER A 65 25.25 15.70 41.84
C SER A 65 25.79 16.85 42.72
N PRO A 66 24.93 17.67 43.36
CA PRO A 66 24.53 17.30 44.72
C PRO A 66 23.05 17.51 45.07
N VAL A 67 22.72 16.86 46.19
CA VAL A 67 21.46 16.61 46.88
C VAL A 67 20.78 17.89 47.42
N LEU A 68 19.44 17.98 47.33
CA LEU A 68 18.56 18.33 48.47
C LEU A 68 17.08 17.90 48.24
N SER A 69 16.63 16.98 49.11
CA SER A 69 15.28 16.64 49.64
C SER A 69 13.94 17.01 48.93
N ARG A 70 13.19 15.95 48.51
CA ARG A 70 11.73 15.56 48.65
C ARG A 70 10.60 16.62 48.79
N PRO A 71 9.29 16.32 48.50
CA PRO A 71 8.67 15.04 48.10
C PRO A 71 7.63 15.05 46.94
N THR A 72 7.49 13.86 46.36
CA THR A 72 6.36 13.22 45.64
C THR A 72 5.01 13.95 45.50
N THR A 73 4.58 14.18 44.26
CA THR A 73 3.23 13.84 43.73
C THR A 73 3.29 13.73 42.20
N ALA A 74 3.00 12.56 41.65
CA ALA A 74 2.84 12.36 40.20
C ALA A 74 1.36 12.38 39.82
N PRO A 75 0.99 12.95 38.66
CA PRO A 75 -0.11 12.44 37.87
C PRO A 75 0.41 11.86 36.56
N SER A 76 -0.04 10.65 36.29
CA SER A 76 0.14 9.89 35.06
C SER A 76 -0.55 10.56 33.87
N SER A 77 0.19 10.91 32.82
CA SER A 77 -0.35 11.28 31.51
C SER A 77 -0.28 10.07 30.58
N SER A 78 -1.42 9.41 30.38
CA SER A 78 -1.59 8.33 29.42
C SER A 78 -1.79 8.91 28.01
N LEU A 79 -0.84 8.63 27.11
CA LEU A 79 -0.99 8.87 25.68
C LEU A 79 -2.09 7.95 25.13
N ILE A 80 -3.17 8.54 24.61
CA ILE A 80 -4.26 7.84 23.95
C ILE A 80 -3.79 7.43 22.55
N LEU A 81 -3.48 6.14 22.40
CA LEU A 81 -3.31 5.49 21.11
C LEU A 81 -4.68 5.01 20.62
N ILE A 82 -5.23 5.65 19.59
CA ILE A 82 -6.47 5.20 18.95
C ILE A 82 -6.15 3.91 18.17
N ARG A 83 -6.57 2.76 18.72
CA ARG A 83 -6.64 1.49 18.01
C ARG A 83 -8.11 1.05 17.93
N SER A 84 -8.71 1.31 16.77
CA SER A 84 -9.96 0.67 16.36
C SER A 84 -9.66 -0.80 16.04
N LEU A 85 -10.15 -1.70 16.88
CA LEU A 85 -10.36 -3.11 16.53
C LEU A 85 -11.73 -3.52 17.07
N HIS A 86 -12.68 -3.67 16.15
CA HIS A 86 -13.93 -4.39 16.37
C HIS A 86 -13.61 -5.85 16.69
N ASN A 87 -13.87 -6.28 17.91
CA ASN A 87 -14.27 -7.65 18.23
C ASN A 87 -14.99 -7.64 19.59
N THR A 88 -16.32 -7.55 19.55
CA THR A 88 -17.17 -7.64 20.74
C THR A 88 -17.35 -9.10 21.13
N HIS A 89 -16.48 -9.61 21.99
CA HIS A 89 -16.88 -10.65 22.94
C HIS A 89 -17.48 -9.96 24.17
N SER A 90 -18.74 -10.27 24.45
CA SER A 90 -19.47 -9.72 25.59
C SER A 90 -18.88 -10.23 26.91
N LEU A 91 -18.17 -9.36 27.64
CA LEU A 91 -17.99 -9.52 29.07
C LEU A 91 -18.97 -8.61 29.80
N ARG A 92 -19.97 -9.27 30.39
CA ARG A 92 -21.03 -8.71 31.22
C ARG A 92 -20.44 -8.21 32.54
N ALA A 93 -20.06 -6.93 32.59
CA ALA A 93 -19.84 -6.25 33.87
C ALA A 93 -21.19 -5.72 34.38
N LYS A 94 -21.64 -6.23 35.54
CA LYS A 94 -22.78 -5.66 36.29
C LYS A 94 -22.33 -4.32 36.87
N HIS A 95 -22.87 -3.20 36.36
CA HIS A 95 -22.77 -1.92 37.06
C HIS A 95 -23.84 -1.84 38.16
N PRO A 96 -23.51 -1.27 39.33
CA PRO A 96 -24.47 -1.00 40.40
C PRO A 96 -25.47 0.06 39.93
N THR A 97 -26.75 -0.16 40.27
CA THR A 97 -27.88 0.72 39.97
C THR A 97 -27.74 2.05 40.71
N THR A 98 -27.48 3.13 39.97
CA THR A 98 -27.62 4.52 40.43
C THR A 98 -29.11 4.90 40.47
N PRO A 99 -29.59 5.70 41.45
CA PRO A 99 -31.00 6.10 41.54
C PRO A 99 -31.41 6.95 40.33
N ASP A 100 -32.69 6.86 39.95
CA ASP A 100 -33.37 7.46 38.80
C ASP A 100 -32.71 8.74 38.22
N GLN A 101 -31.98 8.59 37.11
CA GLN A 101 -31.69 9.72 36.23
C GLN A 101 -33.00 10.16 35.55
N PRO A 102 -33.25 11.48 35.37
CA PRO A 102 -34.41 11.97 34.65
C PRO A 102 -34.48 11.34 33.26
N GLN A 103 -35.64 10.76 32.89
CA GLN A 103 -35.82 10.17 31.58
C GLN A 103 -35.66 11.25 30.49
N GLU A 104 -34.66 11.08 29.61
CA GLU A 104 -34.48 11.96 28.46
C GLU A 104 -35.73 11.90 27.58
N GLN A 105 -36.45 13.03 27.44
CA GLN A 105 -37.70 13.10 26.67
C GLN A 105 -37.44 13.38 25.17
N GLY A 106 -36.30 14.01 24.85
CA GLY A 106 -35.93 14.36 23.48
C GLY A 106 -36.73 15.54 22.91
N THR A 107 -36.62 15.76 21.59
CA THR A 107 -37.30 16.83 20.86
C THR A 107 -38.21 16.23 19.80
N HIS A 108 -39.51 16.48 19.89
CA HIS A 108 -40.47 15.88 18.95
C HIS A 108 -40.31 16.49 17.54
N PRO A 109 -40.25 15.67 16.47
CA PRO A 109 -40.09 16.17 15.10
C PRO A 109 -41.33 16.88 14.56
N ARG A 110 -42.50 16.66 15.18
CA ARG A 110 -43.77 17.30 14.83
C ARG A 110 -44.61 17.51 16.10
N SER A 111 -45.62 18.38 16.03
CA SER A 111 -46.49 18.73 17.17
C SER A 111 -47.43 17.60 17.62
N THR A 112 -47.82 16.69 16.73
CA THR A 112 -48.71 15.56 17.04
C THR A 112 -47.95 14.23 17.13
N PRO A 113 -48.23 13.36 18.12
CA PRO A 113 -47.56 12.06 18.20
C PRO A 113 -47.91 11.16 17.01
N PHE A 114 -47.02 10.22 16.68
CA PHE A 114 -47.26 9.19 15.67
C PHE A 114 -48.31 8.20 16.13
N THR A 115 -49.26 7.93 15.23
CA THR A 115 -50.32 6.94 15.43
C THR A 115 -49.75 5.53 15.37
N THR A 116 -50.44 4.56 15.96
CA THR A 116 -49.99 3.17 16.02
C THR A 116 -49.80 2.54 14.63
N THR A 117 -50.54 2.97 13.63
CA THR A 117 -50.40 2.53 12.23
C THR A 117 -49.14 3.09 11.58
N GLU A 118 -48.87 4.39 11.73
CA GLU A 118 -47.64 5.03 11.25
C GLU A 118 -46.39 4.40 11.91
N LEU A 119 -46.43 4.16 13.22
CA LEU A 119 -45.32 3.55 13.96
C LEU A 119 -44.98 2.14 13.45
N LYS A 120 -45.99 1.34 13.09
CA LYS A 120 -45.77 0.00 12.49
C LYS A 120 -45.08 0.09 11.13
N THR A 121 -45.34 1.15 10.36
CA THR A 121 -44.65 1.40 9.08
C THR A 121 -43.20 1.83 9.32
N ILE A 122 -42.94 2.67 10.32
CA ILE A 122 -41.60 3.19 10.63
C ILE A 122 -40.69 2.12 11.21
N PHE A 123 -41.16 1.40 12.23
CA PHE A 123 -40.36 0.41 12.96
C PHE A 123 -40.47 -1.01 12.37
N GLY A 124 -41.41 -1.23 11.45
CA GLY A 124 -41.66 -2.50 10.76
C GLY A 124 -42.79 -3.33 11.39
N PRO A 125 -43.49 -4.18 10.60
CA PRO A 125 -44.75 -4.82 10.99
C PRO A 125 -44.63 -5.84 12.14
N ARG A 126 -43.41 -6.28 12.47
CA ARG A 126 -43.14 -7.27 13.55
C ARG A 126 -42.69 -6.62 14.87
N THR A 127 -42.70 -5.30 14.98
CA THR A 127 -42.25 -4.64 16.21
C THR A 127 -43.31 -4.67 17.31
N LYS A 128 -42.89 -5.06 18.53
CA LYS A 128 -43.71 -5.13 19.74
C LYS A 128 -43.49 -3.93 20.67
N LEU A 129 -43.17 -2.76 20.12
CA LEU A 129 -42.87 -1.57 20.91
C LEU A 129 -44.17 -0.86 21.35
N PRO A 130 -44.31 -0.48 22.64
CA PRO A 130 -45.42 0.36 23.08
C PRO A 130 -45.44 1.71 22.32
N PRO A 131 -46.61 2.24 21.91
CA PRO A 131 -46.68 3.48 21.13
C PRO A 131 -46.04 4.70 21.82
N ALA A 132 -46.15 4.79 23.15
CA ALA A 132 -45.53 5.84 23.94
C ALA A 132 -43.99 5.77 23.88
N LEU A 133 -43.42 4.56 24.02
CA LEU A 133 -41.97 4.35 23.94
C LEU A 133 -41.45 4.63 22.52
N ALA A 134 -42.16 4.20 21.49
CA ALA A 134 -41.74 4.41 20.10
C ALA A 134 -41.73 5.90 19.71
N ASN A 135 -42.74 6.66 20.16
CA ASN A 135 -42.76 8.12 19.99
C ASN A 135 -41.60 8.81 20.73
N ARG A 136 -41.30 8.36 21.95
CA ARG A 136 -40.17 8.89 22.72
C ARG A 136 -38.83 8.57 22.06
N VAL A 137 -38.64 7.37 21.52
CA VAL A 137 -37.42 7.00 20.78
C VAL A 137 -37.20 7.93 19.58
N LEU A 138 -38.26 8.23 18.82
CA LEU A 138 -38.18 9.18 17.71
C LEU A 138 -37.81 10.59 18.19
N ALA A 139 -38.36 11.04 19.32
CA ALA A 139 -38.05 12.34 19.89
C ALA A 139 -36.60 12.44 20.40
N VAL A 140 -36.11 11.42 21.11
CA VAL A 140 -34.73 11.36 21.60
C VAL A 140 -33.75 11.34 20.43
N LEU A 141 -33.97 10.49 19.44
CA LEU A 141 -33.09 10.42 18.26
C LEU A 141 -33.13 11.73 17.46
N HIS A 142 -34.29 12.36 17.29
CA HIS A 142 -34.39 13.63 16.59
C HIS A 142 -33.69 14.78 17.36
N GLY A 143 -33.87 14.86 18.67
CA GLY A 143 -33.18 15.84 19.51
C GLY A 143 -31.66 15.67 19.48
N ARG A 144 -31.16 14.43 19.54
CA ARG A 144 -29.72 14.16 19.44
C ARG A 144 -29.13 14.45 18.07
N ARG A 145 -29.91 14.34 16.99
CA ARG A 145 -29.51 14.79 15.65
C ARG A 145 -29.34 16.31 15.59
N LEU A 146 -30.22 17.07 16.23
CA LEU A 146 -30.15 18.53 16.30
C LEU A 146 -28.99 19.02 17.18
N LEU A 147 -28.65 18.28 18.24
CA LEU A 147 -27.60 18.63 19.19
C LEU A 147 -26.21 18.10 18.81
N GLY A 148 -26.09 17.24 17.80
CA GLY A 148 -24.82 16.61 17.42
C GLY A 148 -24.32 15.60 18.46
N THR A 149 -25.23 14.90 19.15
CA THR A 149 -24.90 13.96 20.25
C THR A 149 -25.29 12.51 19.94
N LEU A 150 -25.40 12.16 18.66
CA LEU A 150 -25.78 10.81 18.22
C LEU A 150 -24.71 9.75 18.54
N ASP A 151 -23.47 10.20 18.71
CA ASP A 151 -22.27 9.43 19.10
C ASP A 151 -22.26 9.03 20.59
N LEU A 152 -23.02 9.72 21.43
CA LEU A 152 -23.13 9.42 22.86
C LEU A 152 -24.05 8.22 23.12
N ASN A 153 -23.78 7.49 24.21
CA ASN A 153 -24.62 6.37 24.63
C ASN A 153 -26.08 6.80 24.83
N LEU A 154 -27.01 6.03 24.27
CA LEU A 154 -28.45 6.24 24.47
C LEU A 154 -28.85 5.93 25.91
N PRO A 155 -29.97 6.48 26.41
CA PRO A 155 -30.49 6.19 27.73
C PRO A 155 -30.62 4.68 27.96
N ALA A 156 -30.21 4.21 29.15
CA ALA A 156 -30.10 2.79 29.46
C ALA A 156 -31.43 2.03 29.33
N ASP A 157 -32.55 2.71 29.60
CA ASP A 157 -33.90 2.21 29.40
C ASP A 157 -34.22 1.96 27.91
N ILE A 158 -33.82 2.87 27.01
CA ILE A 158 -33.98 2.68 25.56
C ILE A 158 -33.10 1.53 25.06
N VAL A 159 -31.83 1.50 25.48
CA VAL A 159 -30.88 0.44 25.06
C VAL A 159 -31.35 -0.94 25.53
N ARG A 160 -31.97 -1.03 26.71
CA ARG A 160 -32.45 -2.29 27.28
C ARG A 160 -33.80 -2.74 26.70
N SER A 161 -34.64 -1.80 26.26
CA SER A 161 -35.99 -2.08 25.76
C SER A 161 -36.12 -2.11 24.23
N VAL A 162 -35.18 -1.54 23.48
CA VAL A 162 -35.27 -1.38 22.03
C VAL A 162 -34.10 -2.09 21.33
N HIS A 163 -34.43 -2.94 20.34
CA HIS A 163 -33.42 -3.65 19.56
C HIS A 163 -32.66 -2.67 18.62
N PRO A 164 -31.33 -2.82 18.43
CA PRO A 164 -30.52 -1.91 17.59
C PRO A 164 -31.08 -1.67 16.18
N ARG A 165 -31.55 -2.73 15.52
CA ARG A 165 -32.21 -2.65 14.20
C ARG A 165 -33.43 -1.71 14.18
N SER A 166 -34.19 -1.60 15.27
CA SER A 166 -35.34 -0.68 15.35
C SER A 166 -34.89 0.77 15.48
N LEU A 167 -33.76 1.03 16.13
CA LEU A 167 -33.15 2.36 16.20
C LEU A 167 -32.64 2.81 14.82
N GLU A 168 -32.00 1.90 14.07
CA GLU A 168 -31.55 2.18 12.69
C GLU A 168 -32.72 2.53 11.76
N LEU A 169 -33.83 1.80 11.85
CA LEU A 169 -35.04 2.09 11.06
C LEU A 169 -35.64 3.45 11.43
N ALA A 170 -35.69 3.79 12.71
CA ALA A 170 -36.14 5.10 13.19
C ALA A 170 -35.25 6.23 12.66
N LEU A 171 -33.92 6.08 12.75
CA LEU A 171 -32.96 7.05 12.21
C LEU A 171 -33.09 7.21 10.70
N LYS A 172 -33.24 6.09 9.97
CA LYS A 172 -33.45 6.11 8.51
C LYS A 172 -34.70 6.89 8.14
N TYR A 173 -35.80 6.67 8.86
CA TYR A 173 -37.04 7.40 8.64
C TYR A 173 -36.88 8.89 8.95
N LEU A 174 -36.27 9.24 10.09
CA LEU A 174 -36.05 10.63 10.49
C LEU A 174 -35.17 11.38 9.48
N ARG A 175 -34.11 10.77 8.95
CA ARG A 175 -33.24 11.37 7.93
C ARG A 175 -33.95 11.61 6.61
N ALA A 176 -34.89 10.73 6.24
CA ALA A 176 -35.65 10.87 5.00
C ALA A 176 -36.75 11.95 5.08
N ASN A 177 -37.39 12.12 6.24
CA ASN A 177 -38.57 12.98 6.38
C ASN A 177 -38.29 14.32 7.09
N TYR A 178 -37.25 14.37 7.93
CA TYR A 178 -36.83 15.55 8.68
C TYR A 178 -35.32 15.75 8.45
N PRO A 179 -34.94 16.29 7.27
CA PRO A 179 -33.54 16.51 6.94
C PRO A 179 -32.96 17.56 7.89
N VAL A 180 -31.84 17.19 8.52
CA VAL A 180 -31.07 18.04 9.43
C VAL A 180 -29.61 17.84 9.01
N ASP A 181 -28.84 18.92 9.01
CA ASP A 181 -27.40 18.84 8.84
C ASP A 181 -26.74 18.35 10.14
N GLU A 182 -26.67 17.02 10.28
CA GLU A 182 -26.09 16.36 11.45
C GLU A 182 -24.61 16.71 11.62
N ASP A 183 -23.88 16.94 10.52
CA ASP A 183 -22.46 17.30 10.53
C ASP A 183 -22.28 18.73 11.06
N ALA A 184 -23.13 19.68 10.66
CA ALA A 184 -23.13 21.04 11.21
C ALA A 184 -23.47 21.06 12.70
N ALA A 185 -24.42 20.24 13.14
CA ALA A 185 -24.77 20.10 14.55
C ALA A 185 -23.60 19.55 15.39
N ILE A 186 -22.86 18.56 14.87
CA ILE A 186 -21.64 18.03 15.51
C ILE A 186 -20.57 19.12 15.60
N LEU A 187 -20.32 19.87 14.51
CA LEU A 187 -19.34 20.96 14.51
C LEU A 187 -19.71 22.05 15.53
N ALA A 188 -20.97 22.48 15.57
CA ALA A 188 -21.45 23.48 16.54
C ALA A 188 -21.38 22.99 18.00
N ARG A 189 -21.41 21.68 18.23
CA ARG A 189 -21.13 21.10 19.55
C ARG A 189 -19.63 21.14 19.87
N VAL A 190 -18.79 20.69 18.94
CA VAL A 190 -17.33 20.68 19.11
C VAL A 190 -16.79 22.10 19.33
N GLU A 191 -17.29 23.08 18.58
CA GLU A 191 -16.91 24.50 18.74
C GLU A 191 -17.27 25.01 20.14
N ARG A 192 -18.48 24.74 20.63
CA ARG A 192 -18.85 25.09 22.02
C ARG A 192 -18.00 24.38 23.07
N GLU A 193 -17.72 23.09 22.89
CA GLU A 193 -16.87 22.33 23.81
C GLU A 193 -15.43 22.87 23.81
N MET A 194 -14.92 23.26 22.64
CA MET A 194 -13.61 23.92 22.47
C MET A 194 -13.60 25.30 23.11
N ASP A 195 -14.60 26.14 22.88
CA ASP A 195 -14.72 27.48 23.48
C ASP A 195 -14.80 27.40 25.00
N GLU A 196 -15.53 26.41 25.54
CA GLU A 196 -15.57 26.17 26.97
C GLU A 196 -14.23 25.67 27.52
N GLU A 197 -13.53 24.76 26.81
CA GLU A 197 -12.19 24.33 27.17
C GLU A 197 -11.17 25.46 27.08
N GLU A 198 -11.29 26.33 26.08
CA GLU A 198 -10.46 27.51 25.90
C GLU A 198 -10.75 28.52 27.00
N ALA A 199 -12.00 28.81 27.34
CA ALA A 199 -12.35 29.65 28.49
C ALA A 199 -11.82 29.06 29.82
N ARG A 200 -11.96 27.73 30.02
CA ARG A 200 -11.40 27.01 31.18
C ARG A 200 -9.87 27.05 31.21
N ASN A 201 -9.22 26.94 30.05
CA ASN A 201 -7.76 26.99 29.92
C ASN A 201 -7.22 28.41 30.03
N VAL A 202 -7.89 29.42 29.48
CA VAL A 202 -7.58 30.85 29.64
C VAL A 202 -7.66 31.24 31.12
N GLN A 203 -8.60 30.64 31.87
CA GLN A 203 -8.66 30.83 33.32
C GLN A 203 -7.54 30.08 34.09
N ARG A 204 -6.95 29.03 33.50
CA ARG A 204 -5.80 28.26 34.03
C ARG A 204 -4.43 28.80 33.61
N TYR A 205 -4.39 29.44 32.45
CA TYR A 205 -3.25 30.09 31.81
C TYR A 205 -3.48 31.61 31.76
N MET A 206 -4.15 32.18 32.76
CA MET A 206 -3.95 33.59 33.07
C MET A 206 -2.46 33.72 33.39
N PRO A 207 -1.65 34.35 32.54
CA PRO A 207 -0.27 34.54 32.90
C PRO A 207 -0.26 35.46 34.11
N GLN A 208 0.42 35.07 35.20
CA GLN A 208 0.99 36.04 36.14
C GLN A 208 2.13 36.85 35.48
N GLY A 209 2.07 37.02 34.16
CA GLY A 209 2.92 37.90 33.39
C GLY A 209 2.18 39.21 33.32
N GLY A 210 2.81 40.25 33.88
CA GLY A 210 2.30 41.61 33.85
C GLY A 210 1.77 41.97 32.47
N GLU A 211 0.71 42.77 32.50
CA GLU A 211 0.08 43.45 31.39
C GLU A 211 1.15 43.91 30.38
N TYR A 212 1.39 43.13 29.33
CA TYR A 212 2.16 43.57 28.17
C TYR A 212 1.25 44.42 27.25
N GLY A 213 0.45 45.27 27.88
CA GLY A 213 0.10 46.59 27.37
C GLY A 213 1.10 47.57 27.95
N ALA A 214 2.38 47.41 27.61
CA ALA A 214 3.31 48.49 27.82
C ALA A 214 2.90 49.60 26.86
N ASP A 215 2.12 50.52 27.39
CA ASP A 215 1.91 51.85 26.86
C ASP A 215 3.24 52.36 26.30
N VAL A 216 3.32 52.48 24.98
CA VAL A 216 4.39 53.23 24.31
C VAL A 216 4.18 54.74 24.52
N ASN A 217 3.79 55.13 25.73
CA ASN A 217 3.57 56.50 26.19
C ASN A 217 4.22 56.74 27.56
N GLY A 218 5.36 56.10 27.82
CA GLY A 218 6.10 56.24 29.06
C GLY A 218 7.61 56.23 28.87
N GLY A 219 8.16 57.34 28.36
CA GLY A 219 9.56 57.71 28.63
C GLY A 219 10.58 57.50 27.50
N ALA A 220 11.02 58.64 26.95
CA ALA A 220 12.28 58.87 26.24
C ALA A 220 12.50 58.13 24.90
N GLY A 221 12.02 58.75 23.82
CA GLY A 221 12.40 58.37 22.45
C GLY A 221 11.25 58.31 21.44
N ALA A 222 10.03 58.71 21.84
CA ALA A 222 8.94 58.97 20.91
C ALA A 222 9.21 60.24 20.08
N SER A 223 10.17 60.16 19.17
CA SER A 223 10.27 61.10 18.05
C SER A 223 9.10 60.80 17.10
N HIS A 224 7.98 61.45 17.35
CA HIS A 224 7.08 62.04 16.35
C HIS A 224 6.95 61.26 15.01
N ASN A 225 6.07 60.26 14.95
CA ASN A 225 5.42 59.87 13.70
C ASN A 225 4.01 60.48 13.71
N PRO A 226 3.75 61.60 13.00
CA PRO A 226 2.46 62.31 13.02
C PRO A 226 1.36 61.62 12.19
N SER A 227 1.62 60.45 11.61
CA SER A 227 0.65 59.65 10.85
C SER A 227 0.49 58.27 11.49
N GLY A 228 -0.20 58.22 12.63
CA GLY A 228 -0.98 57.15 13.28
C GLY A 228 -0.89 55.64 12.96
N LYS A 229 0.03 55.10 12.14
CA LYS A 229 0.21 53.66 11.88
C LYS A 229 1.68 53.35 11.57
N SER A 230 2.24 52.32 12.19
CA SER A 230 3.58 51.82 11.85
C SER A 230 3.57 51.26 10.43
N VAL A 231 4.47 51.72 9.56
CA VAL A 231 4.61 51.25 8.17
C VAL A 231 4.78 49.72 8.11
N LEU A 232 5.46 49.13 9.10
CA LEU A 232 5.64 47.68 9.19
C LEU A 232 4.34 46.94 9.50
N GLU A 233 3.47 47.53 10.31
CA GLU A 233 2.17 46.96 10.67
C GLU A 233 1.18 47.06 9.51
N GLU A 234 1.22 48.17 8.78
CA GLU A 234 0.46 48.32 7.54
C GLU A 234 0.93 47.30 6.47
N VAL A 235 2.24 47.12 6.29
CA VAL A 235 2.77 46.12 5.37
C VAL A 235 2.42 44.70 5.81
N ARG A 236 2.45 44.40 7.12
CA ARG A 236 2.06 43.10 7.67
C ARG A 236 0.59 42.80 7.43
N THR A 237 -0.30 43.73 7.79
CA THR A 237 -1.76 43.58 7.59
C THR A 237 -2.11 43.45 6.11
N GLN A 238 -1.45 44.22 5.23
CA GLN A 238 -1.59 44.07 3.77
C GLN A 238 -1.13 42.68 3.29
N ASN A 239 0.01 42.19 3.78
CA ASN A 239 0.51 40.85 3.45
C ASN A 239 -0.41 39.74 3.95
N GLU A 240 -0.96 39.86 5.17
CA GLU A 240 -1.91 38.90 5.74
C GLU A 240 -3.23 38.89 4.95
N ALA A 241 -3.77 40.06 4.60
CA ALA A 241 -4.95 40.18 3.75
C ALA A 241 -4.70 39.57 2.35
N TYR A 242 -3.53 39.82 1.77
CA TYR A 242 -3.13 39.24 0.50
C TYR A 242 -3.03 37.71 0.58
N LEU A 243 -2.41 37.15 1.62
CA LEU A 243 -2.29 35.71 1.83
C LEU A 243 -3.67 35.04 2.02
N LEU A 244 -4.58 35.68 2.76
CA LEU A 244 -5.95 35.18 2.96
C LEU A 244 -6.75 35.20 1.66
N ALA A 245 -6.69 36.29 0.90
CA ALA A 245 -7.32 36.39 -0.41
C ALA A 245 -6.78 35.31 -1.37
N GLU A 246 -5.47 35.10 -1.36
CA GLU A 246 -4.80 34.09 -2.18
C GLU A 246 -5.19 32.65 -1.77
N GLN A 247 -5.35 32.38 -0.47
CA GLN A 247 -5.85 31.10 0.03
C GLN A 247 -7.31 30.84 -0.39
N GLU A 248 -8.18 31.86 -0.28
CA GLU A 248 -9.57 31.74 -0.69
C GLU A 248 -9.70 31.52 -2.20
N ARG A 249 -8.88 32.20 -3.00
CA ARG A 249 -8.77 31.98 -4.44
C ARG A 249 -8.39 30.53 -4.77
N LYS A 250 -7.35 29.98 -4.13
CA LYS A 250 -6.93 28.58 -4.31
C LYS A 250 -7.99 27.58 -3.88
N ARG A 251 -8.74 27.88 -2.81
CA ARG A 251 -9.87 27.07 -2.33
C ARG A 251 -11.00 27.04 -3.36
N GLN A 252 -11.40 28.19 -3.90
CA GLN A 252 -12.41 28.27 -4.95
C GLN A 252 -11.96 27.55 -6.23
N GLU A 253 -10.70 27.73 -6.62
CA GLU A 253 -10.12 27.00 -7.76
C GLU A 253 -10.17 25.48 -7.52
N TRP A 254 -9.77 25.01 -6.34
CA TRP A 254 -9.86 23.61 -5.95
C TRP A 254 -11.29 23.06 -6.08
N LEU A 255 -12.27 23.73 -5.48
CA LEU A 255 -13.68 23.31 -5.56
C LEU A 255 -14.20 23.28 -7.01
N SER A 256 -13.79 24.25 -7.84
CA SER A 256 -14.18 24.31 -9.25
C SER A 256 -13.57 23.19 -10.11
N ARG A 257 -12.38 22.66 -9.73
CA ARG A 257 -11.72 21.56 -10.45
C ARG A 257 -12.50 20.25 -10.38
N GLY A 258 -13.28 20.03 -9.32
CA GLY A 258 -14.11 18.83 -9.18
C GLY A 258 -15.12 18.70 -10.32
N MET A 259 -15.83 19.79 -10.62
CA MET A 259 -16.80 19.84 -11.74
C MET A 259 -16.12 19.60 -13.09
N GLN A 260 -14.93 20.18 -13.30
CA GLN A 260 -14.15 19.98 -14.52
C GLN A 260 -13.65 18.54 -14.67
N HIS A 261 -13.32 17.89 -13.55
CA HIS A 261 -12.90 16.49 -13.52
C HIS A 261 -14.07 15.56 -13.87
N ASP A 262 -15.24 15.76 -13.26
CA ASP A 262 -16.45 14.99 -13.53
C ASP A 262 -16.85 15.05 -15.01
N GLU A 263 -16.86 16.24 -15.59
CA GLU A 263 -17.17 16.43 -17.01
C GLU A 263 -16.12 15.76 -17.91
N ARG A 264 -14.85 15.73 -17.50
CA ARG A 264 -13.78 15.04 -18.23
C ARG A 264 -14.00 13.52 -18.22
N VAL A 265 -14.28 12.95 -17.05
CA VAL A 265 -14.58 11.51 -16.90
C VAL A 265 -15.78 11.14 -17.77
N ARG A 266 -16.86 11.94 -17.73
CA ARG A 266 -18.06 11.73 -18.57
C ARG A 266 -17.72 11.71 -20.06
N ARG A 267 -16.95 12.69 -20.54
CA ARG A 267 -16.50 12.75 -21.94
C ARG A 267 -15.64 11.55 -22.33
N SER A 268 -14.75 11.08 -21.45
CA SER A 268 -13.94 9.88 -21.72
C SER A 268 -14.81 8.62 -21.83
N PHE A 269 -15.86 8.48 -21.03
CA PHE A 269 -16.84 7.41 -21.16
C PHE A 269 -17.62 7.49 -22.48
N GLU A 270 -18.09 8.67 -22.87
CA GLU A 270 -18.81 8.88 -24.13
C GLU A 270 -17.95 8.53 -25.35
N LYS A 271 -16.70 9.00 -25.39
CA LYS A 271 -15.73 8.66 -26.45
C LYS A 271 -15.50 7.15 -26.57
N ASN A 272 -15.46 6.45 -25.45
CA ASN A 272 -15.17 5.01 -25.37
C ASN A 272 -16.43 4.13 -25.30
N SER A 273 -17.63 4.72 -25.40
CA SER A 273 -18.92 4.04 -25.21
C SER A 273 -19.08 2.81 -26.11
N LEU A 274 -18.63 2.88 -27.36
CA LEU A 274 -18.65 1.75 -28.30
C LEU A 274 -17.73 0.59 -27.88
N ALA A 275 -16.56 0.89 -27.30
CA ALA A 275 -15.59 -0.10 -26.83
C ALA A 275 -15.91 -0.66 -25.43
N LEU A 276 -16.74 0.05 -24.66
CA LEU A 276 -17.17 -0.30 -23.30
C LEU A 276 -18.59 -0.86 -23.22
N ARG A 277 -19.24 -1.15 -24.36
CA ARG A 277 -20.64 -1.65 -24.44
C ARG A 277 -20.97 -2.85 -23.54
N ASN A 278 -19.99 -3.66 -23.16
CA ASN A 278 -20.17 -4.84 -22.31
C ASN A 278 -19.96 -4.56 -20.81
N VAL A 279 -19.64 -3.33 -20.43
CA VAL A 279 -19.56 -2.92 -19.03
C VAL A 279 -20.96 -2.52 -18.61
N ASP A 280 -21.56 -3.29 -17.70
CA ASP A 280 -22.90 -3.03 -17.16
C ASP A 280 -23.01 -1.55 -16.73
N GLU A 281 -24.04 -0.85 -17.20
CA GLU A 281 -24.27 0.58 -16.94
C GLU A 281 -24.35 0.87 -15.43
N LYS A 282 -24.85 -0.10 -14.65
CA LYS A 282 -24.81 -0.13 -13.18
C LYS A 282 -23.40 -0.18 -12.61
N THR A 283 -22.47 -0.90 -13.23
CA THR A 283 -21.07 -0.98 -12.80
C THR A 283 -20.34 0.33 -13.09
N ALA A 284 -20.61 0.98 -14.22
CA ALA A 284 -20.08 2.30 -14.53
C ALA A 284 -20.58 3.37 -13.54
N LEU A 285 -21.84 3.27 -13.10
CA LEU A 285 -22.45 4.14 -12.08
C LEU A 285 -22.05 3.78 -10.63
N GLU A 286 -21.69 2.53 -10.34
CA GLU A 286 -21.16 2.09 -9.04
C GLU A 286 -19.64 2.31 -8.90
N ILE A 287 -18.88 2.33 -10.00
CA ILE A 287 -17.47 2.73 -10.04
C ILE A 287 -17.32 4.24 -9.80
N ALA A 288 -18.34 5.04 -10.11
CA ALA A 288 -18.39 6.44 -9.71
C ALA A 288 -18.53 6.51 -8.17
N PRO A 289 -17.49 6.92 -7.43
CA PRO A 289 -17.56 6.92 -5.97
C PRO A 289 -18.66 7.89 -5.50
N LYS A 290 -19.40 7.48 -4.46
CA LYS A 290 -20.53 8.20 -3.87
C LYS A 290 -20.20 9.58 -3.27
N ASP A 291 -18.93 10.00 -3.30
CA ASP A 291 -18.44 11.24 -2.69
C ASP A 291 -17.87 12.20 -3.76
N ARG A 292 -18.71 12.65 -4.70
CA ARG A 292 -18.31 13.56 -5.80
C ARG A 292 -17.87 14.96 -5.36
N GLN A 293 -18.24 15.39 -4.16
CA GLN A 293 -17.89 16.74 -3.71
C GLN A 293 -16.46 16.78 -3.20
N LEU A 294 -15.66 17.65 -3.80
CA LEU A 294 -14.32 17.94 -3.31
C LEU A 294 -14.41 18.47 -1.88
N ALA A 295 -13.65 17.86 -0.99
CA ALA A 295 -13.56 18.26 0.38
C ALA A 295 -12.97 19.66 0.46
N ASP A 296 -13.61 20.51 1.25
CA ASP A 296 -13.09 21.84 1.52
C ASP A 296 -11.75 21.75 2.29
N PRO A 297 -10.64 22.30 1.77
CA PRO A 297 -9.35 22.28 2.45
C PRO A 297 -9.37 22.91 3.85
N LYS A 298 -10.29 23.85 4.12
CA LYS A 298 -10.43 24.46 5.46
C LYS A 298 -11.11 23.52 6.47
N GLN A 299 -12.13 22.79 6.04
CA GLN A 299 -12.89 21.88 6.91
C GLN A 299 -12.23 20.49 7.04
N ARG A 300 -11.70 19.96 5.93
CA ARG A 300 -11.17 18.58 5.84
C ARG A 300 -9.84 18.56 5.08
N PRO A 301 -8.75 19.13 5.65
CA PRO A 301 -7.48 19.32 4.95
C PRO A 301 -6.85 18.01 4.46
N VAL A 302 -6.92 16.94 5.27
CA VAL A 302 -6.35 15.62 4.91
C VAL A 302 -7.10 15.00 3.74
N LEU A 303 -8.44 15.05 3.76
CA LEU A 303 -9.26 14.49 2.69
C LEU A 303 -9.05 15.25 1.37
N ALA A 304 -9.00 16.58 1.42
CA ALA A 304 -8.70 17.41 0.26
C ALA A 304 -7.31 17.10 -0.31
N TRP A 305 -6.30 16.91 0.56
CA TRP A 305 -4.96 16.51 0.14
C TRP A 305 -4.94 15.12 -0.52
N VAL A 306 -5.66 14.13 0.03
CA VAL A 306 -5.79 12.80 -0.57
C VAL A 306 -6.48 12.88 -1.93
N GLN A 307 -7.62 13.57 -2.02
CA GLN A 307 -8.36 13.76 -3.27
C GLN A 307 -7.50 14.45 -4.34
N LYS A 308 -6.67 15.42 -3.95
CA LYS A 308 -5.76 16.11 -4.89
C LYS A 308 -4.77 15.14 -5.52
N ASN A 309 -4.18 14.25 -4.74
CA ASN A 309 -3.24 13.25 -5.23
C ASN A 309 -3.94 12.16 -6.05
N TYR A 310 -5.16 11.77 -5.66
CA TYR A 310 -6.00 10.85 -6.42
C TYR A 310 -6.26 11.38 -7.84
N MET A 311 -6.75 12.62 -7.94
CA MET A 311 -7.00 13.28 -9.24
C MET A 311 -5.73 13.40 -10.08
N ALA A 312 -4.60 13.72 -9.46
CA ALA A 312 -3.31 13.78 -10.16
C ALA A 312 -2.82 12.41 -10.64
N ALA A 313 -3.30 11.32 -10.05
CA ALA A 313 -2.97 9.95 -10.42
C ALA A 313 -3.91 9.35 -11.48
N GLU A 314 -5.05 10.00 -11.75
CA GLU A 314 -6.11 9.54 -12.67
C GLU A 314 -6.01 10.16 -14.09
N ASP A 315 -4.90 10.81 -14.42
CA ASP A 315 -4.72 11.63 -15.64
C ASP A 315 -4.54 10.81 -16.94
N LEU A 316 -5.44 9.87 -17.18
CA LEU A 316 -5.35 8.84 -18.21
C LEU A 316 -6.59 8.91 -19.12
N ASP A 317 -6.73 10.00 -19.89
CA ASP A 317 -7.73 10.10 -20.98
C ASP A 317 -7.31 9.17 -22.12
N PHE A 318 -7.71 7.91 -22.03
CA PHE A 318 -7.42 6.92 -23.06
C PHE A 318 -8.50 6.93 -24.12
N ASP A 319 -8.08 7.10 -25.37
CA ASP A 319 -8.93 6.86 -26.52
C ASP A 319 -8.74 5.41 -26.98
N LEU A 320 -9.66 4.53 -26.57
CA LEU A 320 -9.56 3.10 -26.86
C LEU A 320 -9.65 2.80 -28.37
N ASN A 321 -10.31 3.66 -29.13
CA ASN A 321 -10.59 3.48 -30.55
C ASN A 321 -9.38 3.84 -31.44
N LYS A 322 -8.40 4.59 -30.91
CA LYS A 322 -7.23 5.03 -31.68
C LYS A 322 -6.13 3.97 -31.79
N LEU A 323 -6.00 3.08 -30.81
CA LEU A 323 -4.86 2.17 -30.72
C LEU A 323 -5.19 0.79 -31.29
N THR A 324 -4.47 0.42 -32.35
CA THR A 324 -4.50 -0.93 -32.91
C THR A 324 -3.84 -1.95 -31.98
N LEU A 325 -4.20 -3.23 -32.12
CA LEU A 325 -3.59 -4.32 -31.33
C LEU A 325 -2.05 -4.35 -31.46
N ARG A 326 -1.51 -4.06 -32.65
CA ARG A 326 -0.05 -3.99 -32.87
C ARG A 326 0.59 -2.88 -32.05
N GLN A 327 0.02 -1.68 -32.07
CA GLN A 327 0.52 -0.55 -31.25
C GLN A 327 0.41 -0.84 -29.76
N ARG A 328 -0.54 -1.71 -29.36
CA ARG A 328 -0.71 -2.11 -27.96
C ARG A 328 0.33 -3.14 -27.51
N LEU A 329 0.59 -4.14 -28.33
CA LEU A 329 1.42 -5.28 -27.92
C LEU A 329 2.87 -5.16 -28.33
N LEU A 330 3.20 -4.49 -29.44
CA LEU A 330 4.55 -4.49 -30.00
C LEU A 330 5.60 -3.87 -29.04
N PRO A 331 5.36 -2.72 -28.38
CA PRO A 331 6.33 -2.17 -27.43
C PRO A 331 6.57 -3.11 -26.23
N SER A 332 5.50 -3.71 -25.72
CA SER A 332 5.53 -4.70 -24.63
C SER A 332 6.24 -5.99 -25.05
N PHE A 333 6.04 -6.44 -26.28
CA PHE A 333 6.69 -7.62 -26.85
C PHE A 333 8.19 -7.38 -27.07
N ALA A 334 8.57 -6.21 -27.58
CA ALA A 334 9.98 -5.83 -27.71
C ALA A 334 10.67 -5.78 -26.34
N PHE A 335 10.02 -5.21 -25.33
CA PHE A 335 10.53 -5.19 -23.95
C PHE A 335 10.63 -6.60 -23.34
N LEU A 336 9.67 -7.48 -23.62
CA LEU A 336 9.72 -8.88 -23.24
C LEU A 336 10.97 -9.56 -23.82
N LEU A 337 11.20 -9.46 -25.14
CA LEU A 337 12.37 -10.06 -25.78
C LEU A 337 13.68 -9.51 -25.23
N LEU A 338 13.75 -8.20 -25.01
CA LEU A 338 14.90 -7.56 -24.37
C LEU A 338 15.15 -8.12 -22.97
N THR A 339 14.09 -8.25 -22.16
CA THR A 339 14.19 -8.77 -20.79
C THR A 339 14.64 -10.22 -20.77
N LEU A 340 14.11 -11.06 -21.67
CA LEU A 340 14.53 -12.46 -21.80
C LEU A 340 16.00 -12.56 -22.23
N GLY A 341 16.44 -11.74 -23.18
CA GLY A 341 17.85 -11.66 -23.60
C GLY A 341 18.77 -11.22 -22.46
N LEU A 342 18.36 -10.24 -21.65
CA LEU A 342 19.10 -9.81 -20.46
C LEU A 342 19.13 -10.88 -19.37
N CYS A 343 18.02 -11.60 -19.15
CA CYS A 343 17.98 -12.73 -18.22
C CYS A 343 18.93 -13.86 -18.66
N TYR A 344 18.97 -14.17 -19.95
CA TYR A 344 19.88 -15.16 -20.51
C TYR A 344 21.35 -14.72 -20.36
N ALA A 345 21.67 -13.47 -20.73
CA ALA A 345 23.01 -12.93 -20.53
C ALA A 345 23.41 -12.95 -19.05
N TYR A 346 22.51 -12.55 -18.14
CA TYR A 346 22.74 -12.62 -16.71
C TYR A 346 23.05 -14.03 -16.25
N THR A 347 22.32 -15.06 -16.70
CA THR A 347 22.65 -16.45 -16.33
C THR A 347 24.03 -16.90 -16.81
N MET A 348 24.49 -16.42 -17.97
CA MET A 348 25.77 -16.83 -18.56
C MET A 348 26.97 -16.15 -17.91
N TYR A 349 26.81 -14.89 -17.48
CA TYR A 349 27.91 -14.08 -16.94
C TYR A 349 27.87 -13.90 -15.42
N TYR A 350 26.83 -14.38 -14.74
CA TYR A 350 26.71 -14.22 -13.29
C TYR A 350 27.67 -15.16 -12.56
N GLU A 351 28.59 -14.55 -11.81
CA GLU A 351 29.46 -15.25 -10.87
C GLU A 351 29.03 -14.96 -9.42
N PRO A 352 28.87 -15.98 -8.56
CA PRO A 352 28.43 -15.75 -7.19
C PRO A 352 29.53 -15.06 -6.36
N PRO A 353 29.18 -14.02 -5.57
CA PRO A 353 30.18 -13.31 -4.76
C PRO A 353 30.76 -14.21 -3.65
N ALA A 354 32.05 -14.03 -3.40
CA ALA A 354 32.75 -14.63 -2.27
C ALA A 354 32.11 -14.23 -0.95
N ILE A 355 32.29 -15.02 0.11
CA ILE A 355 31.66 -14.76 1.42
C ILE A 355 32.15 -13.42 2.02
N SER A 356 33.42 -13.09 1.80
CA SER A 356 34.06 -11.82 2.23
C SER A 356 33.38 -10.58 1.66
N ASP A 357 32.83 -10.69 0.45
CA ASP A 357 32.32 -9.54 -0.31
C ASP A 357 30.82 -9.31 -0.03
N ARG A 358 30.22 -10.14 0.82
CA ARG A 358 28.80 -10.04 1.17
C ARG A 358 28.59 -9.03 2.28
N LEU A 359 27.59 -8.16 2.09
CA LEU A 359 27.13 -7.24 3.14
C LEU A 359 26.73 -7.98 4.43
N TRP A 360 26.13 -9.17 4.29
CA TRP A 360 25.79 -10.06 5.40
C TRP A 360 26.37 -11.46 5.16
N PRO A 361 27.62 -11.72 5.57
CA PRO A 361 28.30 -13.01 5.32
C PRO A 361 27.58 -14.20 5.94
N ASN A 362 26.91 -13.98 7.07
CA ASN A 362 26.26 -15.02 7.87
C ASN A 362 24.88 -15.43 7.34
N ILE A 363 24.34 -14.77 6.32
CA ILE A 363 23.01 -15.08 5.79
C ILE A 363 23.16 -16.01 4.57
N PRO A 364 22.41 -17.13 4.51
CA PRO A 364 22.36 -17.98 3.33
C PRO A 364 22.01 -17.22 2.06
N ARG A 365 22.60 -17.61 0.93
CA ARG A 365 22.40 -16.92 -0.35
C ARG A 365 20.93 -16.89 -0.77
N SER A 366 20.20 -18.00 -0.57
CA SER A 366 18.76 -18.10 -0.86
C SER A 366 17.93 -17.16 0.00
N ALA A 367 18.14 -17.17 1.31
CA ALA A 367 17.47 -16.25 2.23
C ALA A 367 17.73 -14.78 1.88
N ALA A 368 18.97 -14.43 1.53
CA ALA A 368 19.31 -13.07 1.11
C ALA A 368 18.60 -12.68 -0.21
N THR A 369 18.61 -13.54 -1.23
CA THR A 369 17.95 -13.25 -2.52
C THR A 369 16.44 -13.12 -2.36
N VAL A 370 15.81 -14.14 -1.80
CA VAL A 370 14.35 -14.21 -1.66
C VAL A 370 13.85 -13.17 -0.66
N GLY A 371 14.56 -12.99 0.46
CA GLY A 371 14.28 -11.94 1.43
C GLY A 371 14.36 -10.54 0.83
N THR A 372 15.29 -10.28 -0.09
CA THR A 372 15.37 -8.99 -0.80
C THR A 372 14.16 -8.77 -1.69
N ILE A 373 13.73 -9.80 -2.46
CA ILE A 373 12.52 -9.70 -3.31
C ILE A 373 11.29 -9.43 -2.44
N ILE A 374 11.16 -10.14 -1.31
CA ILE A 374 10.08 -9.90 -0.35
C ILE A 374 10.14 -8.48 0.20
N GLY A 375 11.31 -8.01 0.61
CA GLY A 375 11.51 -6.65 1.12
C GLY A 375 11.10 -5.58 0.10
N ILE A 376 11.45 -5.74 -1.18
CA ILE A 376 11.02 -4.85 -2.26
C ILE A 376 9.49 -4.82 -2.39
N ASN A 377 8.84 -5.99 -2.40
CA ASN A 377 7.38 -6.09 -2.47
C ASN A 377 6.70 -5.43 -1.26
N MET A 378 7.23 -5.65 -0.05
CA MET A 378 6.73 -5.01 1.17
C MET A 378 6.91 -3.50 1.16
N ALA A 379 8.04 -3.00 0.68
CA ALA A 379 8.29 -1.57 0.55
C ALA A 379 7.33 -0.91 -0.44
N ILE A 380 7.12 -1.51 -1.63
CA ILE A 380 6.16 -1.02 -2.62
C ILE A 380 4.73 -1.07 -2.06
N PHE A 381 4.37 -2.15 -1.36
CA PHE A 381 3.07 -2.27 -0.69
C PHE A 381 2.85 -1.16 0.35
N ALA A 382 3.85 -0.84 1.17
CA ALA A 382 3.76 0.25 2.13
C ALA A 382 3.64 1.62 1.43
N LEU A 383 4.38 1.83 0.34
CA LEU A 383 4.32 3.06 -0.45
C LEU A 383 2.98 3.25 -1.18
N TRP A 384 2.20 2.19 -1.40
CA TRP A 384 0.82 2.33 -1.89
C TRP A 384 -0.08 3.08 -0.90
N TRP A 385 0.29 3.19 0.37
CA TRP A 385 -0.43 4.04 1.35
C TRP A 385 0.02 5.49 1.36
N PHE A 386 0.98 5.86 0.51
CA PHE A 386 1.47 7.23 0.39
C PHE A 386 0.97 7.87 -0.92
N PRO A 387 -0.06 8.74 -0.87
CA PRO A 387 -0.70 9.31 -2.06
C PRO A 387 0.22 9.92 -3.12
N PRO A 388 1.33 10.60 -2.78
CA PRO A 388 2.26 11.11 -3.77
C PRO A 388 2.88 10.04 -4.68
N CYS A 389 2.96 8.78 -4.24
CA CYS A 389 3.47 7.67 -5.05
C CYS A 389 2.44 7.13 -6.06
N TRP A 390 1.14 7.41 -5.90
CA TRP A 390 0.08 6.80 -6.73
C TRP A 390 0.24 7.11 -8.21
N ARG A 391 0.63 8.34 -8.57
CA ARG A 391 0.84 8.70 -9.98
C ARG A 391 1.94 7.85 -10.62
N LEU A 392 3.04 7.61 -9.88
CA LEU A 392 4.14 6.76 -10.35
C LEU A 392 3.69 5.30 -10.44
N PHE A 393 2.97 4.81 -9.44
CA PHE A 393 2.59 3.41 -9.35
C PHE A 393 1.49 3.04 -10.34
N ASN A 394 0.47 3.88 -10.53
CA ASN A 394 -0.50 3.71 -11.61
C ASN A 394 0.16 3.75 -13.00
N ARG A 395 1.28 4.47 -13.13
CA ARG A 395 2.02 4.55 -14.39
C ARG A 395 2.86 3.31 -14.67
N TYR A 396 3.53 2.73 -13.68
CA TYR A 396 4.55 1.68 -13.90
C TYR A 396 4.27 0.34 -13.20
N LEU A 397 3.42 0.29 -12.18
CA LEU A 397 3.22 -0.86 -11.31
C LEU A 397 1.83 -1.51 -11.45
N ILE A 398 1.00 -1.01 -12.37
CA ILE A 398 -0.29 -1.62 -12.73
C ILE A 398 -0.31 -1.86 -14.25
N SER A 399 -0.63 -3.08 -14.65
CA SER A 399 -0.88 -3.42 -16.05
C SER A 399 -2.35 -3.22 -16.39
N ILE A 400 -2.64 -2.44 -17.42
CA ILE A 400 -4.00 -2.16 -17.90
C ILE A 400 -4.01 -2.23 -19.44
N PRO A 401 -4.85 -3.08 -20.07
CA PRO A 401 -4.91 -3.23 -21.52
C PRO A 401 -5.32 -1.96 -22.26
N ALA A 402 -6.12 -1.09 -21.61
CA ALA A 402 -6.50 0.23 -22.13
C ALA A 402 -5.27 1.08 -22.50
N ASN A 403 -4.18 0.96 -21.74
CA ASN A 403 -2.94 1.67 -21.96
C ASN A 403 -1.72 0.78 -21.72
N PRO A 404 -1.20 0.15 -22.77
CA PRO A 404 -0.01 -0.70 -22.65
C PRO A 404 1.29 0.11 -22.54
N ASN A 405 1.25 1.44 -22.67
CA ASN A 405 2.43 2.28 -22.47
C ASN A 405 2.50 2.77 -21.01
N PRO A 406 3.63 2.65 -20.31
CA PRO A 406 4.95 2.16 -20.74
C PRO A 406 5.16 0.62 -20.63
N PRO A 407 6.02 0.02 -21.49
CA PRO A 407 6.36 -1.42 -21.46
C PRO A 407 6.93 -1.90 -20.12
N LEU A 408 7.56 -1.00 -19.36
CA LEU A 408 8.09 -1.28 -18.02
C LEU A 408 7.03 -1.81 -17.05
N ARG A 409 5.73 -1.59 -17.34
CA ARG A 409 4.61 -2.20 -16.61
C ARG A 409 4.68 -3.72 -16.52
N LEU A 410 5.23 -4.40 -17.53
CA LEU A 410 5.38 -5.86 -17.52
C LEU A 410 6.30 -6.33 -16.38
N LEU A 411 7.30 -5.51 -16.03
CA LEU A 411 8.21 -5.80 -14.93
C LEU A 411 7.69 -5.24 -13.60
N GLY A 412 7.22 -3.99 -13.61
CA GLY A 412 6.79 -3.30 -12.40
C GLY A 412 5.59 -3.95 -11.72
N ASN A 413 4.63 -4.47 -12.49
CA ASN A 413 3.43 -5.10 -11.92
C ASN A 413 3.76 -6.32 -11.03
N ILE A 414 4.90 -6.99 -11.26
CA ILE A 414 5.31 -8.20 -10.55
C ILE A 414 5.56 -7.88 -9.06
N PHE A 415 5.98 -6.65 -8.77
CA PHE A 415 6.33 -6.19 -7.44
C PHE A 415 5.21 -5.40 -6.73
N SER A 416 4.00 -5.40 -7.30
CA SER A 416 2.91 -4.53 -6.87
C SER A 416 1.77 -5.33 -6.26
N HIS A 417 1.35 -4.95 -5.05
CA HIS A 417 0.20 -5.54 -4.36
C HIS A 417 -0.63 -4.42 -3.73
N GLN A 418 -1.96 -4.56 -3.76
CA GLN A 418 -2.88 -3.58 -3.16
C GLN A 418 -3.62 -4.14 -1.93
N TYR A 419 -3.63 -5.46 -1.75
CA TYR A 419 -4.36 -6.12 -0.66
C TYR A 419 -3.42 -6.97 0.21
N PRO A 420 -3.48 -6.86 1.56
CA PRO A 420 -2.60 -7.62 2.46
C PRO A 420 -2.65 -9.12 2.24
N LYS A 421 -3.85 -9.70 2.07
CA LYS A 421 -4.03 -11.14 1.84
C LYS A 421 -3.27 -11.63 0.60
N HIS A 422 -3.29 -10.84 -0.49
CA HIS A 422 -2.61 -11.18 -1.74
C HIS A 422 -1.09 -11.06 -1.61
N LEU A 423 -0.59 -10.05 -0.89
CA LEU A 423 0.84 -9.91 -0.60
C LEU A 423 1.32 -11.10 0.24
N ILE A 424 0.69 -11.34 1.40
CA ILE A 424 1.11 -12.36 2.36
C ILE A 424 1.15 -13.74 1.70
N SER A 425 0.11 -14.11 0.94
CA SER A 425 0.09 -15.40 0.25
C SER A 425 1.27 -15.55 -0.71
N ASN A 426 1.54 -14.55 -1.55
CA ASN A 426 2.67 -14.59 -2.49
C ASN A 426 4.02 -14.69 -1.76
N MET A 427 4.23 -13.88 -0.72
CA MET A 427 5.51 -13.84 -0.01
C MET A 427 5.78 -15.15 0.75
N VAL A 428 4.74 -15.77 1.33
CA VAL A 428 4.84 -17.08 1.99
C VAL A 428 5.26 -18.17 1.00
N PHE A 429 4.56 -18.29 -0.14
CA PHE A 429 4.93 -19.28 -1.16
C PHE A 429 6.30 -19.00 -1.77
N LEU A 430 6.62 -17.73 -2.03
CA LEU A 430 7.94 -17.32 -2.53
C LEU A 430 9.05 -17.67 -1.53
N TRP A 431 8.84 -17.47 -0.23
CA TRP A 431 9.83 -17.88 0.78
C TRP A 431 10.06 -19.39 0.75
N PHE A 432 9.00 -20.20 0.85
CA PHE A 432 9.16 -21.64 0.99
C PHE A 432 9.62 -22.35 -0.28
N ILE A 433 8.97 -22.08 -1.42
CA ILE A 433 9.33 -22.73 -2.69
C ILE A 433 10.52 -22.03 -3.33
N GLY A 434 10.57 -20.70 -3.27
CA GLY A 434 11.63 -19.93 -3.91
C GLY A 434 13.01 -20.18 -3.28
N THR A 435 13.11 -20.32 -1.95
CA THR A 435 14.41 -20.66 -1.33
C THR A 435 14.87 -22.06 -1.69
N LYS A 436 13.96 -23.05 -1.76
CA LYS A 436 14.25 -24.42 -2.17
C LYS A 436 14.75 -24.50 -3.59
N LEU A 437 14.01 -23.89 -4.53
CA LEU A 437 14.44 -23.84 -5.91
C LEU A 437 15.78 -23.09 -6.05
N HIS A 438 15.94 -21.96 -5.37
CA HIS A 438 17.19 -21.21 -5.37
C HIS A 438 18.37 -22.05 -4.87
N ASP A 439 18.19 -22.89 -3.85
CA ASP A 439 19.26 -23.77 -3.35
C ASP A 439 19.66 -24.84 -4.41
N GLU A 440 18.73 -25.27 -5.27
CA GLU A 440 18.99 -26.26 -6.34
C GLU A 440 19.62 -25.65 -7.62
N ILE A 441 19.23 -24.42 -7.98
CA ILE A 441 19.60 -23.79 -9.26
C ILE A 441 20.58 -22.61 -9.10
N GLY A 442 20.75 -22.11 -7.88
CA GLY A 442 21.60 -20.96 -7.57
C GLY A 442 20.96 -19.61 -7.91
N ARG A 443 21.63 -18.53 -7.51
CA ARG A 443 21.10 -17.15 -7.58
C ARG A 443 20.87 -16.67 -9.02
N GLY A 444 21.83 -16.93 -9.91
CA GLY A 444 21.80 -16.47 -11.31
C GLY A 444 20.56 -16.97 -12.03
N GLU A 445 20.43 -18.30 -12.07
CA GLU A 445 19.28 -18.98 -12.69
C GLU A 445 17.96 -18.62 -12.01
N PHE A 446 17.91 -18.58 -10.67
CA PHE A 446 16.69 -18.24 -9.94
C PHE A 446 16.16 -16.85 -10.25
N LEU A 447 17.03 -15.82 -10.24
CA LEU A 447 16.58 -14.46 -10.49
C LEU A 447 16.11 -14.29 -11.94
N SER A 448 16.85 -14.84 -12.91
CA SER A 448 16.44 -14.84 -14.32
C SER A 448 15.12 -15.56 -14.53
N LEU A 449 14.92 -16.72 -13.90
CA LEU A 449 13.67 -17.47 -13.98
C LEU A 449 12.50 -16.70 -13.37
N TYR A 450 12.68 -16.07 -12.20
CA TYR A 450 11.63 -15.29 -11.54
C TYR A 450 11.18 -14.10 -12.40
N ILE A 451 12.15 -13.33 -12.93
CA ILE A 451 11.86 -12.16 -13.77
C ILE A 451 11.27 -12.59 -15.12
N ALA A 452 11.86 -13.58 -15.80
CA ALA A 452 11.35 -14.10 -17.06
C ALA A 452 9.91 -14.62 -16.92
N SER A 453 9.63 -15.43 -15.90
CA SER A 453 8.29 -15.96 -15.66
C SER A 453 7.26 -14.86 -15.41
N GLY A 454 7.63 -13.83 -14.64
CA GLY A 454 6.74 -12.72 -14.35
C GLY A 454 6.46 -11.83 -15.56
N VAL A 455 7.47 -11.53 -16.38
CA VAL A 455 7.31 -10.69 -17.58
C VAL A 455 6.57 -11.45 -18.69
N VAL A 456 6.84 -12.75 -18.88
CA VAL A 456 6.05 -13.59 -19.79
C VAL A 456 4.60 -13.69 -19.32
N GLY A 457 4.36 -13.99 -18.04
CA GLY A 457 3.02 -14.02 -17.47
C GLY A 457 2.27 -12.70 -17.69
N SER A 458 2.90 -11.57 -17.38
CA SER A 458 2.35 -10.24 -17.61
C SER A 458 1.99 -9.98 -19.07
N PHE A 459 2.84 -10.42 -20.00
CA PHE A 459 2.61 -10.27 -21.43
C PHE A 459 1.47 -11.16 -21.93
N VAL A 460 1.37 -12.40 -21.43
CA VAL A 460 0.28 -13.33 -21.75
C VAL A 460 -1.06 -12.76 -21.28
N THR A 461 -1.16 -12.28 -20.06
CA THR A 461 -2.36 -11.57 -19.56
C THR A 461 -2.71 -10.37 -20.42
N LEU A 462 -1.74 -9.51 -20.71
CA LEU A 462 -1.96 -8.30 -21.52
C LEU A 462 -2.51 -8.67 -22.90
N THR A 463 -1.91 -9.67 -23.54
CA THR A 463 -2.32 -10.17 -24.86
C THR A 463 -3.72 -10.76 -24.80
N ALA A 464 -4.01 -11.61 -23.82
CA ALA A 464 -5.32 -12.24 -23.66
C ALA A 464 -6.43 -11.19 -23.48
N HIS A 465 -6.23 -10.20 -22.61
CA HIS A 465 -7.23 -9.16 -22.40
C HIS A 465 -7.36 -8.20 -23.60
N CYS A 466 -6.28 -7.90 -24.32
CA CYS A 466 -6.37 -7.16 -25.58
C CYS A 466 -7.18 -7.92 -26.64
N LEU A 467 -6.99 -9.24 -26.76
CA LEU A 467 -7.72 -10.08 -27.71
C LEU A 467 -9.20 -10.23 -27.34
N MET A 468 -9.51 -10.32 -26.04
CA MET A 468 -10.89 -10.39 -25.53
C MET A 468 -11.57 -9.01 -25.42
N ALA A 469 -10.93 -7.93 -25.85
CA ALA A 469 -11.41 -6.56 -25.71
C ALA A 469 -11.80 -6.16 -24.27
N GLN A 470 -11.05 -6.66 -23.28
CA GLN A 470 -11.25 -6.38 -21.85
C GLN A 470 -10.34 -5.24 -21.38
N TRP A 471 -10.78 -4.00 -21.56
CA TRP A 471 -9.92 -2.82 -21.40
C TRP A 471 -9.69 -2.35 -19.95
N THR A 472 -10.64 -2.62 -19.07
CA THR A 472 -10.67 -2.10 -17.68
C THR A 472 -10.11 -3.08 -16.64
N VAL A 473 -9.68 -4.27 -17.06
CA VAL A 473 -9.09 -5.26 -16.16
C VAL A 473 -7.68 -4.78 -15.78
N SER A 474 -7.41 -4.73 -14.47
CA SER A 474 -6.09 -4.45 -13.93
C SER A 474 -5.41 -5.74 -13.47
N ALA A 475 -4.13 -5.87 -13.80
CA ALA A 475 -3.30 -6.98 -13.36
C ALA A 475 -2.07 -6.46 -12.60
N LEU A 476 -1.85 -7.03 -11.41
CA LEU A 476 -0.72 -6.75 -10.52
C LEU A 476 -0.49 -7.94 -9.57
N GLY A 477 0.76 -8.20 -9.25
CA GLY A 477 1.17 -9.20 -8.27
C GLY A 477 2.27 -10.14 -8.75
N ALA A 478 3.02 -10.67 -7.79
CA ALA A 478 4.11 -11.61 -8.02
C ALA A 478 3.67 -13.01 -8.47
N SER A 479 2.36 -13.29 -8.56
CA SER A 479 1.83 -14.65 -8.71
C SER A 479 2.21 -15.29 -10.03
N GLY A 480 2.26 -14.55 -11.15
CA GLY A 480 2.75 -15.08 -12.43
C GLY A 480 4.23 -15.52 -12.38
N ALA A 481 5.09 -14.72 -11.72
CA ALA A 481 6.48 -15.08 -11.48
C ALA A 481 6.60 -16.32 -10.59
N LEU A 482 5.80 -16.37 -9.53
CA LEU A 482 5.73 -17.48 -8.59
C LEU A 482 5.21 -18.77 -9.25
N SER A 483 4.22 -18.68 -10.15
CA SER A 483 3.75 -19.82 -10.96
C SER A 483 4.89 -20.45 -11.76
N GLY A 484 5.77 -19.64 -12.35
CA GLY A 484 6.97 -20.16 -13.03
C GLY A 484 7.99 -20.79 -12.10
N VAL A 485 8.22 -20.21 -10.93
CA VAL A 485 9.07 -20.80 -9.88
C VAL A 485 8.52 -22.16 -9.41
N ILE A 486 7.21 -22.25 -9.15
CA ILE A 486 6.56 -23.50 -8.74
C ILE A 486 6.64 -24.54 -9.86
N ALA A 487 6.34 -24.14 -11.10
CA ALA A 487 6.45 -25.02 -12.26
C ALA A 487 7.86 -25.58 -12.42
N ALA A 488 8.88 -24.73 -12.40
CA ALA A 488 10.26 -25.17 -12.54
C ALA A 488 10.66 -26.15 -11.41
N TYR A 489 10.31 -25.84 -10.16
CA TYR A 489 10.58 -26.72 -9.03
C TYR A 489 9.88 -28.08 -9.16
N CYS A 490 8.59 -28.09 -9.50
CA CYS A 490 7.83 -29.32 -9.71
C CYS A 490 8.31 -30.13 -10.92
N THR A 491 8.77 -29.48 -11.99
CA THR A 491 9.30 -30.17 -13.18
C THR A 491 10.69 -30.75 -12.92
N LEU A 492 11.57 -30.04 -12.22
CA LEU A 492 12.88 -30.57 -11.81
C LEU A 492 12.76 -31.75 -10.84
N ASN A 493 11.76 -31.69 -9.96
CA ASN A 493 11.45 -32.69 -8.93
C ASN A 493 10.21 -33.51 -9.29
N ALA A 494 10.00 -33.79 -10.59
CA ALA A 494 8.78 -34.42 -11.10
C ALA A 494 8.46 -35.75 -10.42
N ASN A 495 9.46 -36.59 -10.20
CA ASN A 495 9.31 -37.93 -9.61
C ASN A 495 9.52 -37.94 -8.09
N GLU A 496 9.84 -36.81 -7.48
CA GLU A 496 10.10 -36.71 -6.05
C GLU A 496 8.82 -36.33 -5.32
N ASN A 497 8.57 -37.01 -4.20
CA ASN A 497 7.45 -36.72 -3.33
C ASN A 497 7.73 -35.43 -2.56
N LEU A 498 7.09 -34.35 -3.01
CA LEU A 498 7.24 -33.03 -2.41
C LEU A 498 6.44 -32.98 -1.11
N GLN A 499 7.04 -32.40 -0.07
CA GLN A 499 6.39 -32.21 1.22
C GLN A 499 6.05 -30.75 1.42
N PHE A 500 4.82 -30.48 1.87
CA PHE A 500 4.40 -29.12 2.22
C PHE A 500 4.93 -28.77 3.62
N PHE A 501 5.80 -27.77 3.68
CA PHE A 501 6.51 -27.41 4.93
C PHE A 501 5.58 -26.98 6.07
N PHE A 502 4.43 -26.38 5.77
CA PHE A 502 3.50 -25.85 6.78
C PHE A 502 2.61 -26.92 7.44
N LEU A 503 2.66 -28.17 6.96
CA LEU A 503 1.85 -29.25 7.52
C LEU A 503 2.52 -29.87 8.76
N PRO A 504 1.73 -30.31 9.76
CA PRO A 504 2.24 -31.15 10.84
C PRO A 504 2.98 -32.38 10.31
N GLU A 505 3.99 -32.87 11.03
CA GLU A 505 4.86 -33.97 10.57
C GLU A 505 4.08 -35.23 10.17
N GLU A 506 2.99 -35.51 10.89
CA GLU A 506 2.05 -36.60 10.62
C GLU A 506 1.37 -36.47 9.24
N TRP A 507 1.09 -35.23 8.82
CA TRP A 507 0.41 -34.92 7.56
C TRP A 507 1.37 -34.83 6.38
N LYS A 508 2.66 -34.53 6.62
CA LYS A 508 3.67 -34.43 5.56
C LYS A 508 3.82 -35.73 4.77
N LYS A 509 3.75 -36.88 5.44
CA LYS A 509 3.83 -38.20 4.79
C LYS A 509 2.55 -38.54 4.02
N MET A 510 1.39 -38.18 4.56
CA MET A 510 0.09 -38.46 3.94
C MET A 510 -0.18 -37.56 2.72
N LEU A 511 0.29 -36.32 2.75
CA LEU A 511 0.10 -35.32 1.69
C LEU A 511 1.33 -35.14 0.81
N SER A 512 2.25 -36.12 0.80
CA SER A 512 3.39 -36.10 -0.08
C SER A 512 2.98 -36.57 -1.48
N VAL A 513 3.19 -35.71 -2.46
CA VAL A 513 2.64 -35.87 -3.80
C VAL A 513 3.77 -35.60 -4.80
N PRO A 514 3.91 -36.41 -5.86
CA PRO A 514 5.00 -36.22 -6.81
C PRO A 514 4.84 -34.90 -7.56
N GLY A 515 5.96 -34.20 -7.80
CA GLY A 515 5.97 -32.87 -8.42
C GLY A 515 5.18 -32.79 -9.73
N TRP A 516 5.24 -33.81 -10.58
CA TRP A 516 4.50 -33.84 -11.86
C TRP A 516 2.99 -33.71 -11.66
N SER A 517 2.45 -34.34 -10.61
CA SER A 517 1.01 -34.35 -10.36
C SER A 517 0.56 -33.02 -9.78
N ILE A 518 1.38 -32.36 -8.95
CA ILE A 518 1.12 -31.01 -8.44
C ILE A 518 0.98 -30.02 -9.60
N ILE A 519 1.97 -29.97 -10.50
CA ILE A 519 1.93 -29.02 -11.63
C ILE A 519 0.79 -29.35 -12.60
N THR A 520 0.53 -30.64 -12.86
CA THR A 520 -0.59 -31.08 -13.71
C THR A 520 -1.92 -30.64 -13.13
N THR A 521 -2.15 -30.86 -11.83
CA THR A 521 -3.37 -30.43 -11.15
C THR A 521 -3.52 -28.91 -11.15
N MET A 522 -2.45 -28.15 -10.88
CA MET A 522 -2.50 -26.68 -10.92
C MET A 522 -2.88 -26.16 -12.31
N VAL A 523 -2.20 -26.63 -13.36
CA VAL A 523 -2.49 -26.24 -14.75
C VAL A 523 -3.91 -26.65 -15.15
N ALA A 524 -4.33 -27.87 -14.80
CA ALA A 524 -5.67 -28.37 -15.11
C ALA A 524 -6.77 -27.55 -14.41
N LEU A 525 -6.62 -27.26 -13.12
CA LEU A 525 -7.58 -26.44 -12.38
C LEU A 525 -7.69 -25.05 -12.97
N GLU A 526 -6.57 -24.42 -13.32
CA GLU A 526 -6.61 -23.10 -13.94
C GLU A 526 -7.22 -23.12 -15.35
N ALA A 527 -6.90 -24.13 -16.17
CA ALA A 527 -7.55 -24.33 -17.46
C ALA A 527 -9.07 -24.54 -17.31
N ILE A 528 -9.49 -25.35 -16.35
CA ILE A 528 -10.91 -25.56 -16.01
C ILE A 528 -11.56 -24.24 -15.60
N THR A 529 -10.90 -23.42 -14.77
CA THR A 529 -11.44 -22.12 -14.36
C THR A 529 -11.53 -21.13 -15.52
N LEU A 530 -10.57 -21.15 -16.45
CA LEU A 530 -10.60 -20.34 -17.67
C LEU A 530 -11.76 -20.74 -18.58
N VAL A 531 -12.01 -22.05 -18.75
CA VAL A 531 -13.13 -22.57 -19.54
C VAL A 531 -14.49 -22.34 -18.86
N ARG A 532 -14.56 -22.49 -17.53
CA ARG A 532 -15.80 -22.36 -16.74
C ARG A 532 -16.13 -20.91 -16.34
N ARG A 533 -15.35 -19.91 -16.76
CA ARG A 533 -15.44 -18.49 -16.37
C ARG A 533 -16.64 -17.75 -16.96
N LEU A 534 -17.82 -18.32 -16.74
CA LEU A 534 -19.12 -17.66 -16.80
C LEU A 534 -19.60 -17.14 -15.42
N ARG A 535 -19.08 -17.60 -14.26
CA ARG A 535 -19.65 -17.22 -12.94
C ARG A 535 -18.66 -17.30 -11.78
N GLY A 536 -18.14 -16.16 -11.30
CA GLY A 536 -17.51 -16.08 -9.96
C GLY A 536 -16.64 -14.83 -9.71
N PRO A 537 -16.70 -14.21 -8.51
CA PRO A 537 -16.01 -12.95 -8.17
C PRO A 537 -14.53 -13.13 -7.75
N HIS A 538 -13.81 -14.09 -8.32
CA HIS A 538 -12.40 -14.33 -7.96
C HIS A 538 -11.44 -13.62 -8.92
N LYS A 539 -10.85 -12.53 -8.40
CA LYS A 539 -9.83 -11.64 -9.01
C LYS A 539 -8.43 -12.27 -9.12
N LEU A 540 -8.30 -13.55 -9.49
CA LEU A 540 -7.00 -14.18 -9.75
C LEU A 540 -6.68 -14.11 -11.24
N ASP A 541 -5.44 -13.77 -11.60
CA ASP A 541 -5.03 -13.62 -13.00
C ASP A 541 -4.52 -14.94 -13.58
N HIS A 542 -5.46 -15.78 -14.05
CA HIS A 542 -5.12 -17.10 -14.60
C HIS A 542 -4.25 -17.04 -15.85
N TRP A 543 -4.39 -15.99 -16.67
CA TRP A 543 -3.56 -15.86 -17.87
C TRP A 543 -2.09 -15.62 -17.51
N ALA A 544 -1.83 -14.84 -16.45
CA ALA A 544 -0.47 -14.62 -15.96
C ALA A 544 0.12 -15.91 -15.42
N HIS A 545 -0.67 -16.70 -14.68
CA HIS A 545 -0.22 -17.97 -14.15
C HIS A 545 0.10 -18.97 -15.26
N MET A 546 -0.74 -19.06 -16.31
CA MET A 546 -0.45 -19.89 -17.49
C MET A 546 0.88 -19.53 -18.15
N GLY A 547 1.14 -18.23 -18.35
CA GLY A 547 2.42 -17.76 -18.90
C GLY A 547 3.60 -18.09 -17.97
N GLY A 548 3.40 -18.00 -16.66
CA GLY A 548 4.36 -18.42 -15.65
C GLY A 548 4.68 -19.91 -15.73
N TYR A 549 3.66 -20.78 -15.68
CA TYR A 549 3.85 -22.24 -15.75
C TYR A 549 4.55 -22.66 -17.04
N LEU A 550 4.13 -22.10 -18.18
CA LEU A 550 4.77 -22.36 -19.47
C LEU A 550 6.26 -22.01 -19.44
N THR A 551 6.61 -20.86 -18.87
CA THR A 551 8.01 -20.41 -18.75
C THR A 551 8.82 -21.35 -17.85
N GLY A 552 8.29 -21.67 -16.67
CA GLY A 552 8.97 -22.54 -15.71
C GLY A 552 9.19 -23.97 -16.22
N ILE A 553 8.17 -24.57 -16.84
CA ILE A 553 8.27 -25.90 -17.46
C ILE A 553 9.29 -25.86 -18.60
N SER A 554 9.18 -24.89 -19.51
CA SER A 554 10.09 -24.79 -20.66
C SER A 554 11.53 -24.61 -20.22
N TRP A 555 11.77 -23.74 -19.24
CA TRP A 555 13.10 -23.53 -18.66
C TRP A 555 13.66 -24.80 -18.04
N ALA A 556 12.87 -25.52 -17.24
CA ALA A 556 13.30 -26.75 -16.59
C ALA A 556 13.60 -27.89 -17.58
N LEU A 557 12.83 -27.98 -18.68
CA LEU A 557 13.07 -28.97 -19.74
C LEU A 557 14.28 -28.65 -20.62
N CYS A 558 14.55 -27.37 -20.87
CA CYS A 558 15.70 -26.92 -21.66
C CYS A 558 17.02 -26.89 -20.86
N ARG A 559 16.95 -26.98 -19.54
CA ARG A 559 18.14 -26.98 -18.68
C ARG A 559 18.95 -28.26 -18.93
N PRO A 560 20.24 -28.17 -19.27
CA PRO A 560 21.08 -29.36 -19.43
C PRO A 560 21.13 -30.12 -18.12
N LYS A 561 21.00 -31.45 -18.19
CA LYS A 561 21.13 -32.36 -17.04
C LYS A 561 22.57 -32.35 -16.53
N THR A 562 22.94 -31.30 -15.84
CA THR A 562 24.14 -31.27 -15.01
C THR A 562 23.88 -32.10 -13.76
N GLU A 563 24.92 -32.76 -13.25
CA GLU A 563 24.81 -33.50 -11.99
C GLU A 563 24.15 -32.58 -10.95
N ARG A 564 23.04 -33.07 -10.40
CA ARG A 564 22.35 -32.39 -9.29
C ARG A 564 23.41 -32.21 -8.22
N LYS A 565 23.83 -30.97 -7.96
CA LYS A 565 24.48 -30.66 -6.70
C LYS A 565 23.43 -30.90 -5.64
N HIS A 566 23.42 -32.10 -5.06
CA HIS A 566 22.69 -32.33 -3.82
C HIS A 566 23.10 -31.20 -2.89
N PRO A 567 22.14 -30.43 -2.35
CA PRO A 567 22.48 -29.33 -1.47
C PRO A 567 23.35 -29.92 -0.37
N ASP A 568 24.61 -29.51 -0.31
CA ASP A 568 25.39 -29.77 0.88
C ASP A 568 24.60 -29.07 1.98
N GLY A 569 24.03 -29.83 2.91
CA GLY A 569 23.05 -29.28 3.84
C GLY A 569 23.60 -28.16 4.75
N SER A 570 24.85 -27.73 4.56
CA SER A 570 25.53 -26.63 5.23
C SER A 570 24.91 -25.24 4.94
N GLY A 571 24.23 -25.07 3.79
CA GLY A 571 23.76 -23.76 3.33
C GLY A 571 22.26 -23.47 3.46
N SER A 572 21.44 -24.41 3.96
CA SER A 572 19.97 -24.25 3.97
C SER A 572 19.49 -23.27 5.04
N TRP A 573 18.56 -22.37 4.68
CA TRP A 573 17.99 -21.37 5.60
C TRP A 573 17.34 -21.96 6.85
N TYR A 574 16.78 -23.18 6.76
CA TYR A 574 16.19 -23.87 7.91
C TYR A 574 17.25 -24.27 8.93
N ARG A 575 18.38 -24.82 8.47
CA ARG A 575 19.50 -25.17 9.38
C ARG A 575 20.18 -23.94 9.96
N TRP A 576 20.25 -22.86 9.17
CA TRP A 576 20.73 -21.57 9.66
C TRP A 576 19.85 -21.04 10.81
N LEU A 577 18.52 -21.10 10.69
CA LEU A 577 17.61 -20.74 11.78
C LEU A 577 17.79 -21.65 13.00
N SER A 578 17.89 -22.97 12.79
CA SER A 578 18.07 -23.91 13.90
C SER A 578 19.45 -23.83 14.56
N SER A 579 20.46 -23.24 13.91
CA SER A 579 21.80 -23.04 14.47
C SER A 579 21.92 -21.80 15.37
N LYS A 580 20.87 -20.96 15.40
CA LYS A 580 20.84 -19.71 16.20
C LYS A 580 19.97 -19.81 17.46
N ASN A 581 19.19 -20.89 17.59
CA ASN A 581 18.51 -21.28 18.82
C ASN A 581 19.34 -22.37 19.50
#